data_AF-A0A2G4F7Y2-F1
#
_entry.id   AF-A0A2G4F7Y2-F1
#
_cell.length_a   1.000
_cell.length_b   1.000
_cell.length_c   1.000
_cell.angle_alpha   90.00
_cell.angle_beta   90.00
_cell.angle_gamma   90.00
#
_symmetry.space_group_name_H-M   'P 1'
#
loop_
_entity.id
_entity.type
_entity.pdbx_description
1 polymer ?
#
loop_
_entity_poly.entity_id
_entity_poly.type
_entity_poly.pdbx_seq_one_letter_code
_entity_poly.pdbx_strand_id
1 'polypeptide(L)'
;AQVRAAAIRIAPAEMLAELCTIKDEKEILVLAHLAIRLSGAHLPDADKAVAELLAAHGDNALVREGALTGARGREVALAKAVAALGSVANLKQTGPVLDGFATLISQAGKAGPFEGMLEIAASLGDRTNLRAAILRGLDQSIRDPRSKKAVSLKTIWLNAEPASLAKLKKTVTDANALKNLVSVTARLAWVGKPGAPSPPKVIALTKEQQALLEKGKVTYTNLCAACHQPHGYGLDGLAPPLVDSDWVLGKPDVTARIILQGLGGPVKVGNRIWDLTMPPMGMLSDEDIAGVMTYVRREWEHNGSPVDAKFVTGIRKQYADHPNSWTADELRPPTKKGAK
;
A
#
# COMPACT_ATOMS: atom_id res chain seq x y z
N ALA A 1 5.66 33.13 -5.66
CA ALA A 1 5.54 31.65 -5.69
C ALA A 1 4.62 31.09 -4.61
N GLN A 2 4.90 31.31 -3.31
CA GLN A 2 4.19 30.67 -2.20
C GLN A 2 2.66 30.91 -2.17
N VAL A 3 2.21 32.17 -2.34
CA VAL A 3 0.78 32.51 -2.37
C VAL A 3 0.05 31.77 -3.49
N ARG A 4 0.63 31.72 -4.70
CA ARG A 4 0.08 30.99 -5.85
C ARG A 4 0.02 29.48 -5.61
N ALA A 5 1.09 28.91 -5.06
CA ALA A 5 1.13 27.48 -4.73
C ALA A 5 0.04 27.13 -3.68
N ALA A 6 -0.15 27.98 -2.66
CA ALA A 6 -1.23 27.82 -1.69
C ALA A 6 -2.60 27.93 -2.36
N ALA A 7 -2.82 28.92 -3.23
CA ALA A 7 -4.06 29.09 -3.96
C ALA A 7 -4.42 27.86 -4.82
N ILE A 8 -3.46 27.28 -5.55
CA ILE A 8 -3.68 26.06 -6.32
C ILE A 8 -4.06 24.88 -5.42
N ARG A 9 -3.39 24.74 -4.27
CA ARG A 9 -3.63 23.63 -3.33
C ARG A 9 -5.08 23.60 -2.83
N ILE A 10 -5.64 24.77 -2.55
CA ILE A 10 -6.98 24.94 -1.96
C ILE A 10 -8.06 25.25 -3.00
N ALA A 11 -7.70 25.37 -4.29
CA ALA A 11 -8.62 25.72 -5.35
C ALA A 11 -9.80 24.73 -5.39
N PRO A 12 -11.05 25.22 -5.47
CA PRO A 12 -12.23 24.37 -5.43
C PRO A 12 -12.37 23.52 -6.71
N ALA A 13 -13.31 22.57 -6.72
CA ALA A 13 -13.42 21.59 -7.79
C ALA A 13 -13.76 22.23 -9.15
N GLU A 14 -14.55 23.31 -9.15
CA GLU A 14 -14.91 24.08 -10.34
C GLU A 14 -13.69 24.67 -11.09
N MET A 15 -12.57 24.88 -10.40
CA MET A 15 -11.34 25.42 -11.02
C MET A 15 -10.45 24.35 -11.65
N LEU A 16 -10.78 23.06 -11.54
CA LEU A 16 -9.91 21.98 -12.01
C LEU A 16 -9.64 22.04 -13.52
N ALA A 17 -10.64 22.43 -14.31
CA ALA A 17 -10.48 22.59 -15.76
C ALA A 17 -9.43 23.67 -16.11
N GLU A 18 -9.46 24.81 -15.40
CA GLU A 18 -8.47 25.88 -15.56
C GLU A 18 -7.08 25.42 -15.10
N LEU A 19 -7.00 24.73 -13.95
CA LEU A 19 -5.75 24.23 -13.42
C LEU A 19 -5.04 23.25 -14.37
N CYS A 20 -5.79 22.41 -15.10
CA CYS A 20 -5.24 21.53 -16.13
C CYS A 20 -4.50 22.27 -17.26
N THR A 21 -4.77 23.57 -17.45
CA THR A 21 -4.12 24.39 -18.48
C THR A 21 -2.79 25.00 -18.03
N ILE A 22 -2.50 25.01 -16.71
CA ILE A 22 -1.32 25.68 -16.11
C ILE A 22 -0.09 24.74 -16.13
N LYS A 23 0.19 24.13 -17.28
CA LYS A 23 1.26 23.12 -17.43
C LYS A 23 2.63 23.71 -17.77
N ASP A 24 2.66 24.92 -18.33
CA ASP A 24 3.90 25.63 -18.73
C ASP A 24 4.43 26.57 -17.63
N GLU A 25 3.97 26.37 -16.39
CA GLU A 25 4.42 27.13 -15.24
C GLU A 25 5.91 26.88 -14.96
N LYS A 26 6.64 27.93 -14.56
CA LYS A 26 8.09 27.85 -14.32
C LYS A 26 8.44 27.64 -12.86
N GLU A 27 7.55 28.05 -11.96
CA GLU A 27 7.76 27.95 -10.53
C GLU A 27 7.54 26.52 -10.02
N ILE A 28 8.62 25.81 -9.67
CA ILE A 28 8.59 24.41 -9.18
C ILE A 28 7.61 24.21 -8.03
N LEU A 29 7.54 25.15 -7.08
CA LEU A 29 6.62 25.04 -5.94
C LEU A 29 5.15 25.06 -6.39
N VAL A 30 4.84 25.83 -7.43
CA VAL A 30 3.50 25.94 -8.00
C VAL A 30 3.17 24.66 -8.76
N LEU A 31 4.10 24.14 -9.58
CA LEU A 31 3.97 22.85 -10.26
C LEU A 31 3.78 21.69 -9.28
N ALA A 32 4.51 21.68 -8.16
CA ALA A 32 4.36 20.64 -7.13
C ALA A 32 2.97 20.68 -6.49
N HIS A 33 2.47 21.86 -6.13
CA HIS A 33 1.12 22.00 -5.57
C HIS A 33 0.02 21.67 -6.60
N LEU A 34 0.25 22.00 -7.88
CA LEU A 34 -0.61 21.60 -8.98
C LEU A 34 -0.65 20.07 -9.14
N ALA A 35 0.51 19.42 -9.08
CA ALA A 35 0.62 17.97 -9.12
C ALA A 35 -0.21 17.32 -8.00
N ILE A 36 -0.14 17.83 -6.77
CA ILE A 36 -0.93 17.29 -5.66
C ILE A 36 -2.43 17.54 -5.87
N ARG A 37 -2.81 18.76 -6.32
CA ARG A 37 -4.23 19.10 -6.51
C ARG A 37 -4.88 18.25 -7.60
N LEU A 38 -4.24 18.16 -8.76
CA LEU A 38 -4.75 17.41 -9.92
C LEU A 38 -4.72 15.91 -9.66
N SER A 39 -3.63 15.38 -9.08
CA SER A 39 -3.58 13.96 -8.74
C SER A 39 -4.65 13.60 -7.72
N GLY A 40 -5.01 14.46 -6.76
CA GLY A 40 -6.12 14.20 -5.84
C GLY A 40 -7.53 14.35 -6.43
N ALA A 41 -7.70 14.73 -7.69
CA ALA A 41 -9.02 15.03 -8.26
C ALA A 41 -9.79 13.80 -8.77
N HIS A 42 -9.10 12.72 -9.12
CA HIS A 42 -9.69 11.49 -9.67
C HIS A 42 -10.55 11.72 -10.94
N LEU A 43 -10.11 12.64 -11.83
CA LEU A 43 -10.79 12.94 -13.10
C LEU A 43 -9.89 12.60 -14.30
N PRO A 44 -10.44 12.10 -15.41
CA PRO A 44 -9.64 11.74 -16.60
C PRO A 44 -8.76 12.88 -17.14
N ASP A 45 -9.31 14.11 -17.21
CA ASP A 45 -8.57 15.27 -17.70
C ASP A 45 -7.44 15.69 -16.75
N ALA A 46 -7.68 15.56 -15.43
CA ALA A 46 -6.66 15.80 -14.42
C ALA A 46 -5.54 14.76 -14.51
N ASP A 47 -5.87 13.50 -14.77
CA ASP A 47 -4.89 12.42 -14.92
C ASP A 47 -4.01 12.60 -16.15
N LYS A 48 -4.61 13.06 -17.26
CA LYS A 48 -3.87 13.46 -18.46
C LYS A 48 -2.93 14.63 -18.15
N ALA A 49 -3.42 15.67 -17.48
CA ALA A 49 -2.62 16.84 -17.11
C ALA A 49 -1.46 16.46 -16.16
N VAL A 50 -1.69 15.57 -15.20
CA VAL A 50 -0.64 15.03 -14.31
C VAL A 50 0.41 14.25 -15.11
N ALA A 51 0.00 13.41 -16.06
CA ALA A 51 0.94 12.68 -16.91
C ALA A 51 1.80 13.61 -17.77
N GLU A 52 1.19 14.64 -18.37
CA GLU A 52 1.91 15.69 -19.13
C GLU A 52 2.90 16.45 -18.24
N LEU A 53 2.46 16.87 -17.05
CA LEU A 53 3.29 17.54 -16.04
C LEU A 53 4.50 16.68 -15.64
N LEU A 54 4.28 15.38 -15.39
CA LEU A 54 5.34 14.44 -15.05
C LEU A 54 6.29 14.14 -16.21
N ALA A 55 5.78 14.13 -17.44
CA ALA A 55 6.62 13.96 -18.64
C ALA A 55 7.51 15.19 -18.90
N ALA A 56 7.11 16.38 -18.44
CA ALA A 56 7.87 17.61 -18.57
C ALA A 56 8.80 17.91 -17.37
N HIS A 57 8.41 17.54 -16.15
CA HIS A 57 9.08 17.96 -14.91
C HIS A 57 9.35 16.82 -13.91
N GLY A 58 9.20 15.56 -14.32
CA GLY A 58 9.31 14.39 -13.43
C GLY A 58 10.70 14.11 -12.86
N ASP A 59 11.73 14.79 -13.36
CA ASP A 59 13.08 14.80 -12.80
C ASP A 59 13.14 15.59 -11.48
N ASN A 60 12.27 16.61 -11.34
CA ASN A 60 12.13 17.36 -10.09
C ASN A 60 11.40 16.53 -9.03
N ALA A 61 12.07 16.32 -7.88
CA ALA A 61 11.52 15.51 -6.80
C ALA A 61 10.21 16.07 -6.23
N LEU A 62 10.08 17.40 -6.05
CA LEU A 62 8.87 17.98 -5.46
C LEU A 62 7.63 17.78 -6.35
N VAL A 63 7.80 17.94 -7.66
CA VAL A 63 6.70 17.71 -8.63
C VAL A 63 6.32 16.23 -8.66
N ARG A 64 7.32 15.35 -8.71
CA ARG A 64 7.09 13.90 -8.72
C ARG A 64 6.41 13.42 -7.44
N GLU A 65 6.96 13.72 -6.26
CA GLU A 65 6.35 13.34 -4.99
C GLU A 65 4.95 13.95 -4.83
N GLY A 66 4.76 15.19 -5.29
CA GLY A 66 3.46 15.84 -5.31
C GLY A 66 2.41 15.03 -6.07
N ALA A 67 2.72 14.57 -7.28
CA ALA A 67 1.82 13.73 -8.07
C ALA A 67 1.59 12.34 -7.46
N LEU A 68 2.66 11.72 -6.93
CA LEU A 68 2.59 10.38 -6.35
C LEU A 68 1.65 10.33 -5.14
N THR A 69 1.59 11.40 -4.34
CA THR A 69 0.74 11.44 -3.12
C THR A 69 -0.76 11.33 -3.41
N GLY A 70 -1.25 11.84 -4.55
CA GLY A 70 -2.65 11.75 -4.95
C GLY A 70 -2.97 10.58 -5.88
N ALA A 71 -1.96 9.82 -6.30
CA ALA A 71 -2.12 8.75 -7.29
C ALA A 71 -2.77 7.46 -6.78
N ARG A 72 -3.23 7.44 -5.52
CA ARG A 72 -3.72 6.23 -4.84
C ARG A 72 -4.80 5.51 -5.66
N GLY A 73 -4.57 4.23 -5.92
CA GLY A 73 -5.48 3.36 -6.69
C GLY A 73 -5.46 3.60 -8.20
N ARG A 74 -4.64 4.53 -8.68
CA ARG A 74 -4.47 4.89 -10.11
C ARG A 74 -3.01 4.90 -10.53
N GLU A 75 -2.13 4.31 -9.72
CA GLU A 75 -0.68 4.28 -9.94
C GLU A 75 -0.34 3.66 -11.28
N VAL A 76 -0.96 2.52 -11.63
CA VAL A 76 -0.77 1.86 -12.94
C VAL A 76 -1.29 2.71 -14.09
N ALA A 77 -2.46 3.35 -13.92
CA ALA A 77 -3.06 4.18 -14.97
C ALA A 77 -2.18 5.40 -15.29
N LEU A 78 -1.71 6.11 -14.25
CA LEU A 78 -0.81 7.24 -14.40
C LEU A 78 0.57 6.82 -14.91
N ALA A 79 1.13 5.70 -14.43
CA ALA A 79 2.38 5.14 -14.96
C ALA A 79 2.24 4.79 -16.44
N LYS A 80 1.12 4.21 -16.87
CA LYS A 80 0.83 3.90 -18.27
C LYS A 80 0.75 5.17 -19.12
N ALA A 81 0.09 6.22 -18.62
CA ALA A 81 0.00 7.51 -19.31
C ALA A 81 1.38 8.17 -19.47
N VAL A 82 2.20 8.18 -18.43
CA VAL A 82 3.58 8.69 -18.48
C VAL A 82 4.45 7.84 -19.42
N ALA A 83 4.32 6.52 -19.39
CA ALA A 83 5.02 5.62 -20.30
C ALA A 83 4.63 5.86 -21.78
N ALA A 84 3.38 6.25 -22.05
CA ALA A 84 2.94 6.60 -23.39
C ALA A 84 3.58 7.92 -23.89
N LEU A 85 3.79 8.88 -22.99
CA LEU A 85 4.47 10.17 -23.29
C LEU A 85 6.00 10.07 -23.32
N GLY A 86 6.57 8.94 -22.88
CA GLY A 86 8.01 8.70 -22.83
C GLY A 86 8.65 8.57 -24.22
N SER A 87 9.64 9.42 -24.49
CA SER A 87 10.45 9.49 -25.71
C SER A 87 11.93 9.67 -25.35
N VAL A 88 12.82 9.59 -26.35
CA VAL A 88 14.27 9.81 -26.16
C VAL A 88 14.55 11.20 -25.57
N ALA A 89 13.73 12.21 -25.90
CA ALA A 89 13.92 13.58 -25.46
C ALA A 89 13.61 13.82 -23.97
N ASN A 90 12.76 13.00 -23.34
CA ASN A 90 12.28 13.21 -21.97
C ASN A 90 12.53 12.02 -21.04
N LEU A 91 13.53 11.19 -21.34
CA LEU A 91 13.90 10.04 -20.49
C LEU A 91 14.32 10.46 -19.07
N LYS A 92 14.93 11.65 -18.93
CA LYS A 92 15.35 12.19 -17.64
C LYS A 92 14.17 12.48 -16.72
N GLN A 93 13.02 12.86 -17.30
CA GLN A 93 11.79 13.16 -16.59
C GLN A 93 10.96 11.90 -16.35
N THR A 94 10.72 11.12 -17.40
CA THR A 94 9.81 9.97 -17.35
C THR A 94 10.39 8.75 -16.63
N GLY A 95 11.71 8.55 -16.68
CA GLY A 95 12.40 7.45 -16.01
C GLY A 95 12.19 7.43 -14.48
N PRO A 96 12.55 8.51 -13.75
CA PRO A 96 12.33 8.61 -12.30
C PRO A 96 10.86 8.48 -11.89
N VAL A 97 9.93 8.92 -12.73
CA VAL A 97 8.49 8.81 -12.46
C VAL A 97 8.02 7.36 -12.53
N LEU A 98 8.41 6.62 -13.57
CA LEU A 98 8.08 5.20 -13.70
C LEU A 98 8.74 4.34 -12.61
N ASP A 99 9.96 4.70 -12.21
CA ASP A 99 10.64 4.12 -11.06
C ASP A 99 9.85 4.35 -9.76
N GLY A 100 9.39 5.58 -9.51
CA GLY A 100 8.59 5.96 -8.34
C GLY A 100 7.25 5.21 -8.27
N PHE A 101 6.50 5.13 -9.38
CA PHE A 101 5.26 4.34 -9.41
C PHE A 101 5.50 2.84 -9.20
N ALA A 102 6.53 2.28 -9.84
CA ALA A 102 6.93 0.90 -9.64
C ALA A 102 7.30 0.61 -8.18
N THR A 103 8.01 1.56 -7.56
CA THR A 103 8.36 1.57 -6.13
C THR A 103 7.13 1.50 -5.24
N LEU A 104 6.14 2.37 -5.45
CA LEU A 104 4.90 2.37 -4.66
C LEU A 104 4.13 1.06 -4.81
N ILE A 105 4.00 0.57 -6.04
CA ILE A 105 3.29 -0.68 -6.35
C ILE A 105 4.00 -1.88 -5.72
N SER A 106 5.33 -1.88 -5.76
CA SER A 106 6.18 -2.88 -5.14
C SER A 106 6.00 -2.95 -3.62
N GLN A 107 5.84 -1.79 -2.97
CA GLN A 107 5.61 -1.66 -1.53
C GLN A 107 4.18 -2.04 -1.14
N ALA A 108 3.19 -1.68 -1.96
CA ALA A 108 1.80 -2.06 -1.75
C ALA A 108 1.60 -3.57 -1.82
N GLY A 109 2.41 -4.28 -2.63
CA GLY A 109 2.44 -5.74 -2.69
C GLY A 109 1.17 -6.38 -3.29
N LYS A 110 0.29 -5.58 -3.91
CA LYS A 110 -0.96 -6.05 -4.53
C LYS A 110 -0.70 -6.70 -5.89
N ALA A 111 -1.28 -7.87 -6.12
CA ALA A 111 -1.07 -8.67 -7.34
C ALA A 111 -1.40 -7.89 -8.63
N GLY A 112 -2.63 -7.40 -8.75
CA GLY A 112 -3.11 -6.72 -9.96
C GLY A 112 -2.26 -5.50 -10.36
N PRO A 113 -2.00 -4.53 -9.46
CA PRO A 113 -1.13 -3.40 -9.78
C PRO A 113 0.30 -3.81 -10.17
N PHE A 114 0.84 -4.86 -9.52
CA PHE A 114 2.18 -5.37 -9.84
C PHE A 114 2.24 -5.99 -11.24
N GLU A 115 1.23 -6.80 -11.61
CA GLU A 115 1.07 -7.33 -12.97
C GLU A 115 0.96 -6.19 -14.00
N GLY A 116 0.17 -5.15 -13.70
CA GLY A 116 0.03 -3.98 -14.56
C GLY A 116 1.35 -3.26 -14.83
N MET A 117 2.25 -3.15 -13.85
CA MET A 117 3.59 -2.58 -14.09
C MET A 117 4.48 -3.48 -14.94
N LEU A 118 4.41 -4.80 -14.78
CA LEU A 118 5.12 -5.74 -15.65
C LEU A 118 4.62 -5.65 -17.10
N GLU A 119 3.32 -5.49 -17.30
CA GLU A 119 2.72 -5.26 -18.61
C GLU A 119 3.24 -3.98 -19.28
N ILE A 120 3.29 -2.87 -18.53
CA ILE A 120 3.88 -1.62 -19.03
C ILE A 120 5.35 -1.86 -19.40
N ALA A 121 6.15 -2.49 -18.53
CA ALA A 121 7.56 -2.79 -18.82
C ALA A 121 7.73 -3.63 -20.11
N ALA A 122 6.84 -4.59 -20.32
CA ALA A 122 6.82 -5.47 -21.48
C ALA A 122 6.33 -4.77 -22.76
N SER A 123 5.58 -3.66 -22.66
CA SER A 123 5.05 -2.91 -23.82
C SER A 123 5.99 -1.81 -24.33
N LEU A 124 7.13 -1.57 -23.68
CA LEU A 124 7.99 -0.41 -23.97
C LEU A 124 8.84 -0.49 -25.26
N GLY A 125 8.85 -1.62 -25.99
CA GLY A 125 9.63 -1.75 -27.24
C GLY A 125 11.12 -1.48 -27.03
N ASP A 126 11.72 -0.59 -27.82
CA ASP A 126 13.15 -0.26 -27.71
C ASP A 126 13.47 0.75 -26.59
N ARG A 127 12.47 1.20 -25.82
CA ARG A 127 12.66 2.10 -24.67
C ARG A 127 13.18 1.34 -23.44
N THR A 128 14.34 0.72 -23.61
CA THR A 128 15.03 -0.13 -22.61
C THR A 128 15.33 0.62 -21.31
N ASN A 129 15.64 1.92 -21.39
CA ASN A 129 15.87 2.78 -20.21
C ASN A 129 14.63 2.89 -19.32
N LEU A 130 13.45 3.08 -19.90
CA LEU A 130 12.19 3.15 -19.14
C LEU A 130 11.82 1.78 -18.57
N ARG A 131 12.06 0.70 -19.32
CA ARG A 131 11.87 -0.66 -18.83
C ARG A 131 12.76 -0.95 -17.63
N ALA A 132 14.04 -0.58 -17.70
CA ALA A 132 14.98 -0.73 -16.61
C ALA A 132 14.56 0.08 -15.38
N ALA A 133 13.97 1.27 -15.56
CA ALA A 133 13.43 2.07 -14.46
C ALA A 133 12.26 1.38 -13.75
N ILE A 134 11.30 0.82 -14.50
CA ILE A 134 10.20 0.04 -13.90
C ILE A 134 10.74 -1.18 -13.16
N LEU A 135 11.62 -1.97 -13.78
CA LEU A 135 12.17 -3.17 -13.16
C LEU A 135 12.97 -2.85 -11.89
N ARG A 136 13.72 -1.75 -11.88
CA ARG A 136 14.43 -1.28 -10.70
C ARG A 136 13.49 -0.85 -9.58
N GLY A 137 12.43 -0.10 -9.89
CA GLY A 137 11.41 0.26 -8.90
C GLY A 137 10.64 -0.95 -8.36
N LEU A 138 10.39 -1.98 -9.19
CA LEU A 138 9.79 -3.24 -8.72
C LEU A 138 10.78 -4.08 -7.90
N ASP A 139 12.07 -4.04 -8.23
CA ASP A 139 13.16 -4.71 -7.51
C ASP A 139 13.57 -3.96 -6.24
N GLN A 140 12.61 -3.57 -5.41
CA GLN A 140 12.91 -2.94 -4.14
C GLN A 140 13.58 -3.90 -3.15
N SER A 141 14.82 -4.31 -3.38
CA SER A 141 15.69 -4.92 -2.39
C SER A 141 16.00 -3.87 -1.31
N ILE A 142 14.99 -3.52 -0.52
CA ILE A 142 15.10 -2.66 0.65
C ILE A 142 16.07 -3.39 1.57
N ARG A 143 17.30 -2.87 1.64
CA ARG A 143 18.26 -3.31 2.63
C ARG A 143 17.96 -2.54 3.89
N ASP A 144 17.82 -3.25 4.99
CA ASP A 144 17.69 -2.64 6.31
C ASP A 144 18.87 -1.66 6.49
N PRO A 145 18.62 -0.36 6.72
CA PRO A 145 19.66 0.66 6.63
C PRO A 145 20.78 0.47 7.67
N ARG A 146 20.49 -0.24 8.77
CA ARG A 146 21.41 -0.52 9.88
C ARG A 146 22.22 -1.80 9.65
N SER A 147 21.56 -2.89 9.28
CA SER A 147 22.16 -4.22 9.12
C SER A 147 22.59 -4.53 7.68
N LYS A 148 22.19 -3.70 6.71
CA LYS A 148 22.39 -3.88 5.25
C LYS A 148 21.84 -5.21 4.70
N LYS A 149 21.11 -5.98 5.51
CA LYS A 149 20.45 -7.23 5.13
C LYS A 149 19.24 -6.91 4.27
N ALA A 150 19.03 -7.72 3.23
CA ALA A 150 17.81 -7.63 2.43
C ALA A 150 16.60 -7.89 3.35
N VAL A 151 15.65 -6.96 3.37
CA VAL A 151 14.34 -7.19 3.98
C VAL A 151 13.58 -8.10 3.03
N SER A 152 13.12 -9.25 3.54
CA SER A 152 12.24 -10.14 2.81
C SER A 152 10.97 -9.39 2.44
N LEU A 153 10.79 -9.11 1.15
CA LEU A 153 9.53 -8.56 0.65
C LEU A 153 8.47 -9.65 0.58
N LYS A 154 7.21 -9.26 0.79
CA LYS A 154 6.05 -10.14 0.66
C LYS A 154 6.03 -10.78 -0.73
N THR A 155 5.79 -12.09 -0.77
CA THR A 155 5.53 -12.84 -2.00
C THR A 155 4.21 -12.37 -2.60
N ILE A 156 4.21 -12.10 -3.89
CA ILE A 156 3.04 -11.67 -4.65
C ILE A 156 2.42 -12.89 -5.32
N TRP A 157 1.21 -13.21 -4.90
CA TRP A 157 0.46 -14.36 -5.39
C TRP A 157 -0.38 -13.98 -6.60
N LEU A 158 -0.09 -14.64 -7.72
CA LEU A 158 -0.76 -14.45 -9.00
C LEU A 158 -1.62 -15.67 -9.33
N ASN A 159 -2.64 -15.44 -10.16
CA ASN A 159 -3.52 -16.52 -10.62
C ASN A 159 -2.81 -17.48 -11.59
N ALA A 160 -1.86 -16.98 -12.38
CA ALA A 160 -1.08 -17.74 -13.36
C ALA A 160 0.25 -17.02 -13.66
N GLU A 161 1.12 -17.61 -14.50
CA GLU A 161 2.31 -16.91 -14.99
C GLU A 161 1.89 -15.71 -15.87
N PRO A 162 2.37 -14.48 -15.59
CA PRO A 162 2.06 -13.32 -16.42
C PRO A 162 2.66 -13.45 -17.82
N ALA A 163 1.86 -13.21 -18.86
CA ALA A 163 2.36 -13.18 -20.23
C ALA A 163 3.47 -12.13 -20.44
N SER A 164 3.39 -11.02 -19.69
CA SER A 164 4.40 -9.96 -19.65
C SER A 164 5.77 -10.48 -19.18
N LEU A 165 5.81 -11.44 -18.26
CA LEU A 165 7.05 -12.01 -17.73
C LEU A 165 7.82 -12.78 -18.79
N ALA A 166 7.13 -13.62 -19.58
CA ALA A 166 7.75 -14.36 -20.68
C ALA A 166 8.35 -13.42 -21.74
N LYS A 167 7.66 -12.30 -22.03
CA LYS A 167 8.17 -11.27 -22.94
C LYS A 167 9.39 -10.54 -22.36
N LEU A 168 9.37 -10.20 -21.07
CA LEU A 168 10.49 -9.53 -20.40
C LEU A 168 11.75 -10.41 -20.38
N LYS A 169 11.61 -11.71 -20.06
CA LYS A 169 12.73 -12.68 -20.10
C LYS A 169 13.44 -12.74 -21.46
N LYS A 170 12.71 -12.51 -22.56
CA LYS A 170 13.27 -12.50 -23.92
C LYS A 170 13.86 -11.14 -24.34
N THR A 171 13.33 -10.05 -23.80
CA THR A 171 13.61 -8.67 -24.29
C THR A 171 14.54 -7.87 -23.38
N VAL A 172 14.78 -8.32 -22.15
CA VAL A 172 15.73 -7.70 -21.22
C VAL A 172 17.10 -8.34 -21.37
N THR A 173 18.05 -7.58 -21.90
CA THR A 173 19.43 -8.03 -22.15
C THR A 173 20.48 -7.29 -21.33
N ASP A 174 20.17 -6.07 -20.84
CA ASP A 174 21.07 -5.31 -19.98
C ASP A 174 21.31 -6.05 -18.65
N ALA A 175 22.57 -6.12 -18.22
CA ALA A 175 22.98 -6.89 -17.03
C ALA A 175 22.31 -6.41 -15.73
N ASN A 176 22.11 -5.11 -15.55
CA ASN A 176 21.47 -4.58 -14.34
C ASN A 176 19.96 -4.81 -14.39
N ALA A 177 19.31 -4.56 -15.52
CA ALA A 177 17.90 -4.85 -15.71
C ALA A 177 17.59 -6.35 -15.58
N LEU A 178 18.49 -7.23 -16.00
CA LEU A 178 18.36 -8.68 -15.83
C LEU A 178 18.43 -9.09 -14.36
N LYS A 179 19.36 -8.52 -13.57
CA LYS A 179 19.40 -8.73 -12.11
C LYS A 179 18.10 -8.31 -11.45
N ASN A 180 17.59 -7.13 -11.82
CA ASN A 180 16.30 -6.64 -11.31
C ASN A 180 15.16 -7.58 -11.69
N LEU A 181 15.10 -8.03 -12.95
CA LEU A 181 14.08 -8.96 -13.42
C LEU A 181 14.12 -10.30 -12.67
N VAL A 182 15.31 -10.84 -12.38
CA VAL A 182 15.47 -12.07 -11.60
C VAL A 182 14.89 -11.89 -10.19
N SER A 183 15.24 -10.80 -9.52
CA SER A 183 14.75 -10.51 -8.17
C SER A 183 13.24 -10.27 -8.15
N VAL A 184 12.72 -9.49 -9.10
CA VAL A 184 11.27 -9.29 -9.31
C VAL A 184 10.57 -10.64 -9.54
N THR A 185 11.13 -11.50 -10.38
CA THR A 185 10.56 -12.84 -10.65
C THR A 185 10.56 -13.73 -9.42
N ALA A 186 11.58 -13.62 -8.55
CA ALA A 186 11.66 -14.40 -7.31
C ALA A 186 10.55 -14.05 -6.31
N ARG A 187 9.99 -12.83 -6.39
CA ARG A 187 8.88 -12.38 -5.55
C ARG A 187 7.52 -12.89 -6.00
N LEU A 188 7.37 -13.30 -7.26
CA LEU A 188 6.10 -13.78 -7.80
C LEU A 188 5.89 -15.25 -7.47
N ALA A 189 4.65 -15.65 -7.18
CA ALA A 189 4.26 -17.05 -7.03
C ALA A 189 2.90 -17.30 -7.68
N TRP A 190 2.70 -18.49 -8.24
CA TRP A 190 1.42 -18.97 -8.76
C TRP A 190 1.38 -20.49 -8.64
N VAL A 191 0.18 -21.07 -8.73
CA VAL A 191 0.01 -22.52 -8.66
C VAL A 191 0.74 -23.19 -9.82
N GLY A 192 1.63 -24.13 -9.52
CA GLY A 192 2.43 -24.85 -10.51
C GLY A 192 3.80 -24.21 -10.84
N LYS A 193 4.14 -23.05 -10.28
CA LYS A 193 5.49 -22.48 -10.42
C LYS A 193 6.52 -23.38 -9.70
N PRO A 194 7.58 -23.86 -10.38
CA PRO A 194 8.65 -24.62 -9.73
C PRO A 194 9.30 -23.82 -8.59
N GLY A 195 9.41 -24.43 -7.40
CA GLY A 195 10.01 -23.82 -6.22
C GLY A 195 9.16 -22.75 -5.51
N ALA A 196 7.91 -22.53 -5.92
CA ALA A 196 7.01 -21.65 -5.17
C ALA A 196 6.56 -22.30 -3.85
N PRO A 197 6.36 -21.50 -2.78
CA PRO A 197 5.76 -21.98 -1.53
C PRO A 197 4.33 -22.49 -1.77
N SER A 198 3.69 -23.09 -0.77
CA SER A 198 2.26 -23.43 -0.88
C SER A 198 1.42 -22.15 -0.93
N PRO A 199 0.36 -22.09 -1.78
CA PRO A 199 -0.53 -20.93 -1.84
C PRO A 199 -1.18 -20.67 -0.49
N PRO A 200 -1.39 -19.39 -0.13
CA PRO A 200 -2.12 -19.05 1.07
C PRO A 200 -3.53 -19.63 0.96
N LYS A 201 -3.97 -20.32 2.01
CA LYS A 201 -5.32 -20.86 2.10
C LYS A 201 -6.29 -19.73 2.41
N VAL A 202 -6.86 -19.12 1.38
CA VAL A 202 -7.93 -18.13 1.53
C VAL A 202 -9.28 -18.83 1.51
N ILE A 203 -9.98 -18.81 2.63
CA ILE A 203 -11.36 -19.30 2.70
C ILE A 203 -12.25 -18.23 2.04
N ALA A 204 -12.97 -18.62 0.99
CA ALA A 204 -13.95 -17.74 0.34
C ALA A 204 -15.01 -17.30 1.37
N LEU A 205 -15.34 -16.01 1.36
CA LEU A 205 -16.36 -15.47 2.26
C LEU A 205 -17.75 -15.94 1.81
N THR A 206 -18.62 -16.25 2.78
CA THR A 206 -20.05 -16.37 2.49
C THR A 206 -20.65 -15.00 2.15
N LYS A 207 -21.88 -14.95 1.65
CA LYS A 207 -22.57 -13.67 1.37
C LYS A 207 -22.69 -12.81 2.63
N GLU A 208 -22.97 -13.43 3.77
CA GLU A 208 -23.11 -12.78 5.07
C GLU A 208 -21.78 -12.20 5.53
N GLN A 209 -20.69 -12.95 5.36
CA GLN A 209 -19.34 -12.49 5.70
C GLN A 209 -18.85 -11.39 4.74
N GLN A 210 -19.26 -11.42 3.47
CA GLN A 210 -18.98 -10.32 2.54
C GLN A 210 -19.71 -9.04 2.97
N ALA A 211 -20.98 -9.13 3.36
CA ALA A 211 -21.71 -7.98 3.90
C ALA A 211 -21.07 -7.44 5.19
N LEU A 212 -20.59 -8.34 6.05
CA LEU A 212 -19.84 -8.00 7.26
C LEU A 212 -18.51 -7.29 6.94
N LEU A 213 -17.79 -7.72 5.90
CA LEU A 213 -16.58 -7.07 5.42
C LEU A 213 -16.84 -5.65 4.91
N GLU A 214 -17.87 -5.44 4.08
CA GLU A 214 -18.22 -4.11 3.58
C GLU A 214 -18.64 -3.16 4.71
N LYS A 215 -19.42 -3.67 5.67
CA LYS A 215 -19.74 -2.93 6.90
C LYS A 215 -18.48 -2.58 7.69
N GLY A 216 -17.57 -3.55 7.84
CA GLY A 216 -16.27 -3.37 8.47
C GLY A 216 -15.40 -2.30 7.83
N LYS A 217 -15.42 -2.20 6.50
CA LYS A 217 -14.73 -1.15 5.75
C LYS A 217 -15.25 0.25 6.07
N VAL A 218 -16.57 0.40 6.21
CA VAL A 218 -17.20 1.66 6.64
C VAL A 218 -16.78 2.00 8.07
N THR A 219 -16.87 1.04 8.99
CA THR A 219 -16.42 1.20 10.39
C THR A 219 -14.95 1.61 10.46
N TYR A 220 -14.09 0.94 9.70
CA TYR A 220 -12.67 1.26 9.62
C TYR A 220 -12.44 2.70 9.15
N THR A 221 -13.10 3.10 8.06
CA THR A 221 -12.95 4.43 7.47
C THR A 221 -13.37 5.53 8.43
N ASN A 222 -14.44 5.32 9.18
CA ASN A 222 -15.01 6.34 10.06
C ASN A 222 -14.29 6.43 11.42
N LEU A 223 -13.77 5.32 11.94
CA LEU A 223 -13.29 5.26 13.34
C LEU A 223 -11.81 4.90 13.48
N CYS A 224 -11.30 4.00 12.64
CA CYS A 224 -9.96 3.45 12.80
C CYS A 224 -8.92 4.20 11.94
N ALA A 225 -9.34 4.67 10.77
CA ALA A 225 -8.47 5.27 9.77
C ALA A 225 -7.91 6.64 10.18
N ALA A 226 -8.53 7.33 11.15
CA ALA A 226 -7.99 8.59 11.67
C ALA A 226 -6.59 8.39 12.30
N CYS A 227 -6.38 7.25 12.96
CA CYS A 227 -5.10 6.91 13.58
C CYS A 227 -4.29 5.96 12.69
N HIS A 228 -4.86 4.82 12.30
CA HIS A 228 -4.18 3.78 11.52
C HIS A 228 -4.00 4.11 10.03
N GLN A 229 -4.48 5.29 9.62
CA GLN A 229 -4.52 5.80 8.27
C GLN A 229 -5.42 4.99 7.32
N PRO A 230 -6.01 5.62 6.29
CA PRO A 230 -6.80 4.88 5.30
C PRO A 230 -6.02 3.76 4.58
N HIS A 231 -4.68 3.79 4.62
CA HIS A 231 -3.80 2.77 4.03
C HIS A 231 -3.31 1.71 5.03
N GLY A 232 -3.69 1.79 6.32
CA GLY A 232 -3.32 0.78 7.31
C GLY A 232 -1.88 0.81 7.81
N TYR A 233 -0.95 1.48 7.13
CA TYR A 233 0.44 1.62 7.61
C TYR A 233 0.61 2.45 8.89
N GLY A 234 -0.47 3.05 9.42
CA GLY A 234 -0.37 3.92 10.60
C GLY A 234 0.36 5.22 10.29
N LEU A 235 0.67 5.96 11.36
CA LEU A 235 1.40 7.21 11.30
C LEU A 235 2.35 7.25 12.50
N ASP A 236 3.63 7.51 12.23
CA ASP A 236 4.66 7.59 13.26
C ASP A 236 4.27 8.63 14.33
N GLY A 237 4.36 8.22 15.60
CA GLY A 237 3.93 9.03 16.74
C GLY A 237 2.43 9.01 17.03
N LEU A 238 1.61 8.34 16.22
CA LEU A 238 0.15 8.29 16.40
C LEU A 238 -0.43 6.87 16.50
N ALA A 239 -0.08 5.96 15.58
CA ALA A 239 -0.57 4.59 15.63
C ALA A 239 0.28 3.62 14.81
N PRO A 240 0.41 2.35 15.25
CA PRO A 240 1.16 1.33 14.53
C PRO A 240 0.50 0.90 13.22
N PRO A 241 1.27 0.30 12.31
CA PRO A 241 0.72 -0.35 11.12
C PRO A 241 -0.14 -1.55 11.50
N LEU A 242 -1.27 -1.68 10.81
CA LEU A 242 -2.12 -2.87 10.79
C LEU A 242 -1.75 -3.80 9.61
N VAL A 243 -1.16 -3.25 8.55
CA VAL A 243 -0.63 -4.00 7.41
C VAL A 243 0.46 -4.97 7.89
N ASP A 244 0.30 -6.23 7.53
CA ASP A 244 1.13 -7.39 7.88
C ASP A 244 1.47 -7.48 9.38
N SER A 245 0.59 -6.97 10.26
CA SER A 245 0.78 -6.99 11.70
C SER A 245 0.40 -8.35 12.31
N ASP A 246 1.34 -8.97 13.05
CA ASP A 246 1.09 -10.21 13.79
C ASP A 246 -0.07 -10.10 14.78
N TRP A 247 -0.34 -8.89 15.29
CA TRP A 247 -1.47 -8.61 16.18
C TRP A 247 -2.82 -8.66 15.48
N VAL A 248 -2.85 -8.40 14.16
CA VAL A 248 -4.05 -8.46 13.32
C VAL A 248 -4.21 -9.85 12.72
N LEU A 249 -3.12 -10.45 12.24
CA LEU A 249 -3.12 -11.72 11.50
C LEU A 249 -3.04 -12.95 12.41
N GLY A 250 -2.63 -12.78 13.66
CA GLY A 250 -2.58 -13.81 14.68
C GLY A 250 -3.97 -14.27 15.15
N LYS A 251 -4.04 -14.66 16.43
CA LYS A 251 -5.29 -15.15 17.03
C LYS A 251 -6.33 -14.03 17.11
N PRO A 252 -7.55 -14.22 16.59
CA PRO A 252 -8.57 -13.17 16.56
C PRO A 252 -9.03 -12.75 17.97
N ASP A 253 -8.84 -13.57 19.00
CA ASP A 253 -9.22 -13.23 20.38
C ASP A 253 -8.36 -12.09 20.95
N VAL A 254 -7.09 -12.01 20.56
CA VAL A 254 -6.20 -10.90 20.92
C VAL A 254 -6.70 -9.59 20.32
N THR A 255 -6.99 -9.57 19.02
CA THR A 255 -7.47 -8.36 18.34
C THR A 255 -8.84 -7.92 18.86
N ALA A 256 -9.74 -8.86 19.15
CA ALA A 256 -11.06 -8.56 19.73
C ALA A 256 -10.92 -7.88 21.10
N ARG A 257 -10.03 -8.39 21.96
CA ARG A 257 -9.73 -7.79 23.27
C ARG A 257 -9.14 -6.38 23.15
N ILE A 258 -8.21 -6.17 22.22
CA ILE A 258 -7.64 -4.84 21.94
C ILE A 258 -8.74 -3.86 21.54
N ILE A 259 -9.66 -4.26 20.66
CA ILE A 259 -10.75 -3.37 20.21
C ILE A 259 -11.73 -3.11 21.36
N LEU A 260 -12.12 -4.13 22.11
CA LEU A 260 -13.14 -4.01 23.16
C LEU A 260 -12.67 -3.21 24.37
N GLN A 261 -11.46 -3.48 24.88
CA GLN A 261 -10.95 -2.89 26.13
C GLN A 261 -9.76 -1.93 25.94
N GLY A 262 -9.24 -1.79 24.72
CA GLY A 262 -8.09 -0.94 24.42
C GLY A 262 -6.75 -1.62 24.69
N LEU A 263 -5.68 -0.93 24.32
CA LEU A 263 -4.29 -1.37 24.48
C LEU A 263 -3.43 -0.18 24.93
N GLY A 264 -2.59 -0.37 25.95
CA GLY A 264 -1.67 0.63 26.44
C GLY A 264 -0.27 0.07 26.68
N GLY A 265 0.70 0.98 26.75
CA GLY A 265 2.10 0.66 26.99
C GLY A 265 2.84 0.17 25.75
N PRO A 266 4.10 -0.27 25.92
CA PRO A 266 4.98 -0.61 24.81
C PRO A 266 4.50 -1.87 24.08
N VAL A 267 4.15 -1.72 22.81
CA VAL A 267 3.79 -2.81 21.89
C VAL A 267 4.79 -2.90 20.75
N LYS A 268 5.36 -4.09 20.54
CA LYS A 268 6.22 -4.37 19.39
C LYS A 268 5.37 -4.75 18.17
N VAL A 269 5.44 -3.95 17.11
CA VAL A 269 4.81 -4.21 15.80
C VAL A 269 5.89 -4.17 14.73
N GLY A 270 6.11 -5.31 14.06
CA GLY A 270 7.27 -5.51 13.19
C GLY A 270 8.58 -5.28 13.94
N ASN A 271 9.43 -4.40 13.41
CA ASN A 271 10.73 -4.05 13.99
C ASN A 271 10.71 -2.80 14.89
N ARG A 272 9.52 -2.24 15.18
CA ARG A 272 9.37 -1.02 15.98
C ARG A 272 8.60 -1.28 17.28
N ILE A 273 8.92 -0.50 18.30
CA ILE A 273 8.17 -0.42 19.56
C ILE A 273 7.33 0.85 19.50
N TRP A 274 6.05 0.72 19.86
CA TRP A 274 5.07 1.79 19.93
C TRP A 274 4.61 1.90 21.37
N ASP A 275 4.74 3.07 21.98
CA ASP A 275 4.34 3.29 23.37
C ASP A 275 3.26 4.37 23.40
N LEU A 276 2.04 3.93 23.06
CA LEU A 276 0.86 4.78 22.87
C LEU A 276 -0.36 4.05 23.42
N THR A 277 -1.45 4.79 23.65
CA THR A 277 -2.72 4.22 24.11
C THR A 277 -3.72 4.17 22.97
N MET A 278 -4.27 2.99 22.69
CA MET A 278 -5.46 2.79 21.88
C MET A 278 -6.68 2.72 22.81
N PRO A 279 -7.60 3.71 22.77
CA PRO A 279 -8.79 3.70 23.61
C PRO A 279 -9.71 2.50 23.33
N PRO A 280 -10.49 2.04 24.33
CA PRO A 280 -11.50 1.02 24.13
C PRO A 280 -12.60 1.47 23.16
N MET A 281 -13.01 0.57 22.28
CA MET A 281 -14.12 0.73 21.34
C MET A 281 -15.30 -0.19 21.72
N GLY A 282 -15.45 -0.48 23.02
CA GLY A 282 -16.50 -1.36 23.54
C GLY A 282 -17.94 -0.87 23.30
N MET A 283 -18.15 0.37 22.89
CA MET A 283 -19.47 0.90 22.52
C MET A 283 -19.97 0.40 21.15
N LEU A 284 -19.09 -0.16 20.31
CA LEU A 284 -19.47 -0.70 19.01
C LEU A 284 -20.25 -2.01 19.16
N SER A 285 -21.16 -2.27 18.22
CA SER A 285 -21.89 -3.54 18.16
C SER A 285 -20.94 -4.70 17.85
N ASP A 286 -21.33 -5.93 18.22
CA ASP A 286 -20.54 -7.12 17.93
C ASP A 286 -20.37 -7.33 16.43
N GLU A 287 -21.39 -6.97 15.64
CA GLU A 287 -21.32 -6.96 14.18
C GLU A 287 -20.35 -5.91 13.64
N ASP A 288 -20.28 -4.70 14.21
CA ASP A 288 -19.31 -3.68 13.76
C ASP A 288 -17.88 -4.13 14.02
N ILE A 289 -17.62 -4.70 15.21
CA ILE A 289 -16.30 -5.21 15.60
C ILE A 289 -15.91 -6.40 14.73
N ALA A 290 -16.79 -7.38 14.57
CA ALA A 290 -16.57 -8.54 13.70
C ALA A 290 -16.33 -8.12 12.24
N GLY A 291 -17.08 -7.11 11.78
CA GLY A 291 -16.87 -6.44 10.50
C GLY A 291 -15.47 -5.86 10.36
N VAL A 292 -15.07 -4.96 11.24
CA VAL A 292 -13.76 -4.31 11.11
C VAL A 292 -12.62 -5.31 11.23
N MET A 293 -12.74 -6.31 12.12
CA MET A 293 -11.77 -7.40 12.25
C MET A 293 -11.67 -8.21 10.95
N THR A 294 -12.80 -8.56 10.34
CA THR A 294 -12.83 -9.25 9.05
C THR A 294 -12.19 -8.39 7.97
N TYR A 295 -12.53 -7.10 7.91
CA TYR A 295 -11.97 -6.16 6.94
C TYR A 295 -10.44 -6.07 7.05
N VAL A 296 -9.88 -5.76 8.22
CA VAL A 296 -8.42 -5.62 8.38
C VAL A 296 -7.67 -6.95 8.19
N ARG A 297 -8.35 -8.10 8.32
CA ARG A 297 -7.78 -9.44 8.04
C ARG A 297 -7.88 -9.86 6.58
N ARG A 298 -8.58 -9.09 5.74
CA ARG A 298 -8.78 -9.36 4.29
C ARG A 298 -8.26 -8.24 3.38
N GLU A 299 -8.11 -7.03 3.90
CA GLU A 299 -7.50 -5.90 3.20
C GLU A 299 -5.97 -6.05 3.14
N TRP A 300 -5.30 -5.36 2.21
CA TRP A 300 -3.83 -5.33 2.07
C TRP A 300 -3.19 -6.70 1.78
N GLU A 301 -3.86 -7.52 0.96
CA GLU A 301 -3.42 -8.88 0.61
C GLU A 301 -3.26 -9.78 1.84
N HIS A 302 -4.04 -9.51 2.88
CA HIS A 302 -4.17 -10.40 4.01
C HIS A 302 -5.08 -11.57 3.66
N ASN A 303 -4.75 -12.73 4.23
CA ASN A 303 -5.43 -13.99 3.98
C ASN A 303 -6.08 -14.54 5.26
N GLY A 304 -6.38 -13.66 6.23
CA GLY A 304 -6.92 -14.05 7.52
C GLY A 304 -8.34 -14.60 7.40
N SER A 305 -8.69 -15.53 8.28
CA SER A 305 -10.07 -16.00 8.41
C SER A 305 -11.00 -14.85 8.84
N PRO A 306 -12.25 -14.83 8.34
CA PRO A 306 -13.26 -13.90 8.83
C PRO A 306 -13.56 -14.14 10.32
N VAL A 307 -14.15 -13.13 10.96
CA VAL A 307 -14.57 -13.17 12.36
C VAL A 307 -16.07 -12.98 12.40
N ASP A 308 -16.78 -13.89 13.07
CA ASP A 308 -18.23 -13.82 13.19
C ASP A 308 -18.66 -12.99 14.42
N ALA A 309 -19.83 -12.35 14.36
CA ALA A 309 -20.36 -11.56 15.49
C ALA A 309 -20.48 -12.37 16.78
N LYS A 310 -20.91 -13.63 16.70
CA LYS A 310 -21.01 -14.54 17.86
C LYS A 310 -19.68 -14.74 18.58
N PHE A 311 -18.57 -14.73 17.84
CA PHE A 311 -17.24 -14.82 18.43
C PHE A 311 -16.96 -13.59 19.30
N VAL A 312 -17.25 -12.39 18.77
CA VAL A 312 -17.08 -11.12 19.52
C VAL A 312 -17.97 -11.09 20.76
N THR A 313 -19.23 -11.54 20.65
CA THR A 313 -20.13 -11.67 21.81
C THR A 313 -19.52 -12.53 22.91
N GLY A 314 -18.88 -13.65 22.55
CA GLY A 314 -18.20 -14.54 23.49
C GLY A 314 -17.06 -13.84 24.21
N ILE A 315 -16.18 -13.15 23.46
CA ILE A 315 -15.05 -12.40 24.04
C ILE A 315 -15.54 -11.26 24.94
N ARG A 316 -16.56 -10.52 24.51
CA ARG A 316 -17.16 -9.43 25.30
C ARG A 316 -17.67 -9.92 26.64
N LYS A 317 -18.37 -11.05 26.68
CA LYS A 317 -18.86 -11.65 27.92
C LYS A 317 -17.72 -12.17 28.81
N GLN A 318 -16.73 -12.82 28.20
CA GLN A 318 -15.63 -13.42 28.95
C GLN A 318 -14.76 -12.39 29.67
N TYR A 319 -14.61 -11.19 29.09
CA TYR A 319 -13.74 -10.13 29.61
C TYR A 319 -14.50 -8.85 29.95
N ALA A 320 -15.78 -8.98 30.34
CA ALA A 320 -16.64 -7.84 30.68
C ALA A 320 -16.10 -7.04 31.88
N ASP A 321 -15.54 -7.74 32.86
CA ASP A 321 -15.06 -7.15 34.12
C ASP A 321 -13.58 -6.72 34.06
N HIS A 322 -12.95 -6.75 32.88
CA HIS A 322 -11.55 -6.33 32.76
C HIS A 322 -11.43 -4.82 32.98
N PRO A 323 -10.72 -4.35 34.03
CA PRO A 323 -10.89 -2.98 34.53
C PRO A 323 -10.14 -1.91 33.72
N ASN A 324 -9.10 -2.29 32.98
CA ASN A 324 -8.20 -1.37 32.28
C ASN A 324 -7.96 -1.82 30.83
N SER A 325 -7.29 -0.97 30.05
CA SER A 325 -6.71 -1.41 28.78
C SER A 325 -5.67 -2.48 28.98
N TRP A 326 -5.57 -3.38 28.01
CA TRP A 326 -4.58 -4.44 28.01
C TRP A 326 -3.18 -3.89 27.82
N THR A 327 -2.18 -4.64 28.27
CA THR A 327 -0.77 -4.49 27.87
C THR A 327 -0.37 -5.58 26.87
N ALA A 328 0.70 -5.34 26.12
CA ALA A 328 1.21 -6.33 25.17
C ALA A 328 1.63 -7.65 25.86
N ASP A 329 2.09 -7.59 27.11
CA ASP A 329 2.53 -8.75 27.89
C ASP A 329 1.36 -9.59 28.41
N GLU A 330 0.21 -8.97 28.73
CA GLU A 330 -1.01 -9.70 29.12
C GLU A 330 -1.65 -10.44 27.94
N LEU A 331 -1.50 -9.91 26.73
CA LEU A 331 -2.11 -10.47 25.52
C LEU A 331 -1.24 -11.51 24.81
N ARG A 332 0.08 -11.44 24.96
CA ARG A 332 0.98 -12.47 24.42
C ARG A 332 0.99 -13.68 25.36
N PRO A 333 0.97 -14.91 24.81
CA PRO A 333 1.18 -16.08 25.65
C PRO A 333 2.55 -15.94 26.34
N PRO A 334 2.69 -16.33 27.63
CA PRO A 334 3.94 -16.19 28.35
C PRO A 334 5.05 -16.89 27.56
N THR A 335 6.13 -16.16 27.27
CA THR A 335 7.35 -16.79 26.74
C THR A 335 7.72 -17.89 27.72
N LYS A 336 7.82 -19.15 27.27
CA LYS A 336 8.42 -20.22 28.08
C LYS A 336 9.80 -19.71 28.51
N LYS A 337 9.92 -19.21 29.74
CA LYS A 337 11.22 -18.96 30.36
C LYS A 337 11.97 -20.28 30.25
N GLY A 338 13.14 -20.24 29.61
CA GLY A 338 13.95 -21.40 29.32
C GLY A 338 13.99 -22.33 30.52
N ALA A 339 13.68 -23.61 30.28
CA ALA A 339 14.19 -24.67 31.13
C ALA A 339 15.70 -24.47 31.17
N LYS A 340 16.21 -24.04 32.32
CA LYS A 340 17.62 -24.08 32.64
C LYS A 340 18.08 -25.54 32.67
#